data_AF-A0A5W5SPS9-F1
#
_entry.id   AF-A0A5W5SPS9-F1
#
_cell.length_a   1.000
_cell.length_b   1.000
_cell.length_c   1.000
_cell.angle_alpha   90.00
_cell.angle_beta   90.00
_cell.angle_gamma   90.00
#
_symmetry.space_group_name_H-M   'P 1'
#
loop_
_entity.id
_entity.type
_entity.pdbx_description
1 polymer ?
#
loop_
_entity_poly.entity_id
_entity_poly.type
_entity_poly.pdbx_seq_one_letter_code
_entity_poly.pdbx_strand_id
1 'polypeptide(L)' 'MKVSFFLLKFPLSSETFVLNQITAFIDMGHEVEIVALQKGDT' A
#
# COMPACT_ATOMS: atom_id res chain seq x y z
N MET A 1 -6.51 -12.04 7.46
CA MET A 1 -5.04 -12.04 7.73
C MET A 1 -4.59 -10.59 7.78
N LYS A 2 -3.56 -10.27 8.56
CA LYS A 2 -2.98 -8.92 8.61
C LYS A 2 -1.77 -8.84 7.67
N VAL A 3 -1.74 -7.83 6.80
CA VAL A 3 -0.68 -7.61 5.80
C VAL A 3 -0.11 -6.20 5.98
N SER A 4 1.19 -6.10 6.21
CA SER A 4 1.88 -4.82 6.42
C SER A 4 2.81 -4.50 5.25
N PHE A 5 2.63 -3.32 4.65
CA PHE A 5 3.50 -2.79 3.59
C PHE A 5 4.46 -1.76 4.19
N PHE A 6 5.75 -1.92 3.92
CA PHE A 6 6.80 -0.96 4.28
C PHE A 6 7.32 -0.31 3.01
N LEU A 7 7.07 0.99 2.87
CA LEU A 7 7.37 1.75 1.66
C LEU A 7 8.23 2.96 2.00
N LEU A 8 9.00 3.44 1.03
CA LEU A 8 9.70 4.70 1.19
C LEU A 8 8.69 5.87 1.19
N LYS A 9 7.73 5.85 0.27
CA LYS A 9 6.77 6.93 0.01
C LYS A 9 5.40 6.33 -0.34
N PHE A 10 4.30 6.89 0.18
CA PHE A 10 2.95 6.42 -0.15
C PHE A 10 1.87 7.52 -0.07
N PRO A 11 0.91 7.58 -1.02
CA PRO A 11 0.83 6.79 -2.26
C PRO A 11 1.87 7.24 -3.30
N LEU A 12 2.28 6.35 -4.21
CA LEU A 12 3.15 6.72 -5.33
C LEU A 12 2.56 6.19 -6.64
N SER A 13 2.11 7.11 -7.49
CA SER A 13 1.33 6.79 -8.70
C SER A 13 2.13 5.98 -9.72
N SER A 14 3.46 6.12 -9.71
CA SER A 14 4.36 5.34 -10.55
C SER A 14 4.56 3.90 -10.08
N GLU A 15 4.22 3.57 -8.83
CA GLU A 15 4.31 2.22 -8.26
C GLU A 15 2.96 1.48 -8.35
N THR A 16 2.38 1.45 -9.55
CA THR A 16 1.06 0.86 -9.81
C THR A 16 0.95 -0.61 -9.39
N PHE A 17 2.04 -1.37 -9.49
CA PHE A 17 2.09 -2.75 -9.01
C PHE A 17 1.81 -2.86 -7.50
N VAL A 18 2.43 -2.01 -6.68
CA VAL A 18 2.25 -2.00 -5.22
C VAL A 18 0.82 -1.57 -4.88
N LEU A 19 0.31 -0.55 -5.57
CA LEU A 19 -1.07 -0.09 -5.39
C LEU A 19 -2.08 -1.22 -5.69
N ASN A 20 -1.89 -1.94 -6.80
CA ASN A 20 -2.77 -3.04 -7.18
C ASN A 20 -2.71 -4.22 -6.19
N GLN A 21 -1.55 -4.49 -5.57
CA GLN A 21 -1.44 -5.50 -4.52
C GLN A 21 -2.19 -5.09 -3.26
N ILE A 22 -2.02 -3.83 -2.84
CA ILE A 22 -2.72 -3.27 -1.68
C ILE A 22 -4.24 -3.36 -1.89
N THR A 23 -4.75 -2.94 -3.05
CA THR A 23 -6.18 -3.02 -3.36
C THR A 23 -6.66 -4.48 -3.38
N ALA A 24 -5.91 -5.39 -3.99
CA ALA A 24 -6.28 -6.80 -4.02
C ALA A 24 -6.38 -7.42 -2.62
N PHE A 25 -5.45 -7.11 -1.70
CA PHE A 25 -5.54 -7.62 -0.32
C PHE A 25 -6.74 -7.02 0.43
N ILE A 26 -7.06 -5.74 0.22
CA ILE A 26 -8.26 -5.11 0.79
C ILE A 26 -9.52 -5.79 0.24
N ASP A 27 -9.60 -6.01 -1.07
CA ASP A 27 -10.76 -6.64 -1.74
C ASP A 27 -10.99 -8.09 -1.27
N MET A 28 -9.92 -8.80 -0.89
CA MET A 28 -9.98 -10.14 -0.29
C MET A 28 -10.43 -10.12 1.19
N GLY A 29 -10.69 -8.95 1.76
CA GLY A 29 -11.12 -8.79 3.16
C GLY A 29 -9.96 -8.92 4.16
N HIS A 30 -8.73 -8.64 3.74
CA HIS A 30 -7.59 -8.60 4.64
C HIS A 30 -7.40 -7.21 5.27
N GLU A 31 -6.89 -7.20 6.50
CA GLU A 31 -6.50 -5.96 7.18
C GLU A 31 -5.13 -5.53 6.63
N VAL A 32 -5.08 -4.35 6.01
CA VAL A 32 -3.87 -3.81 5.41
C VAL A 32 -3.36 -2.62 6.22
N GLU A 33 -2.10 -2.69 6.63
CA GLU A 33 -1.38 -1.61 7.31
C GLU A 33 -0.27 -1.10 6.40
N ILE A 34 -0.14 0.22 6.27
CA ILE A 34 0.87 0.84 5.41
C ILE A 34 1.73 1.75 6.27
N VAL A 35 3.04 1.49 6.29
CA VAL A 35 4.04 2.29 6.97
C VAL A 35 4.96 2.88 5.91
N ALA A 36 5.00 4.21 5.82
CA ALA A 36 5.83 4.93 4.87
C ALA A 36 6.71 5.98 5.57
N LEU A 37 7.94 6.14 5.09
CA LEU A 37 8.88 7.15 5.60
C LEU A 37 8.56 8.56 5.12
N GLN A 38 7.94 8.69 3.94
CA GLN A 38 7.65 9.96 3.30
C GLN A 38 6.20 10.00 2.81
N LYS A 39 5.63 11.20 2.81
CA LYS A 39 4.30 11.41 2.21
C LYS A 39 4.37 11.25 0.69
N GLY A 40 3.38 10.55 0.17
CA GLY A 40 3.12 10.30 -1.23
C GLY A 40 2.85 11.49 -2.12
N ASP A 41 2.56 11.14 -3.38
CA ASP A 41 1.88 12.03 -4.30
C ASP A 41 0.57 12.49 -3.63
N THR A 42 0.46 13.80 -3.42
CA THR A 42 -0.74 14.45 -2.86
C THR A 42 -1.39 15.26 -3.97
#